data_AF-A0A2V6G6P1-F1
#
_entry.id   AF-A0A2V6G6P1-F1
#
_cell.length_a   1.000
_cell.length_b   1.000
_cell.length_c   1.000
_cell.angle_alpha   90.00
_cell.angle_beta   90.00
_cell.angle_gamma   90.00
#
_symmetry.space_group_name_H-M   'P 1'
#
loop_
_entity.id
_entity.type
_entity.pdbx_description
1 polymer ?
#
loop_
_entity_poly.entity_id
_entity_poly.type
_entity_poly.pdbx_seq_one_letter_code
_entity_poly.pdbx_strand_id
1 'polypeptide(L)'
;MTGDGSPDIVLDDTASFEGGSNGLGWANDGNGFFTFTGGWLKVIWTTPLVGGTFSPPAPGTYSYDVNWNEPVDPASVQPTDLTLSGIPGATVTGVAVIHDNLTTEFTLDIPTGGSLTASIAAGGITDQYGQPNVAFSGSYPVSPWAPTPSPPPRPHPTPPPRP
;
A
#
# COMPACT_ATOMS: atom_id res chain seq x y z
N MET A 1 6.21 36.22 18.50
CA MET A 1 7.32 37.21 18.37
C MET A 1 8.14 37.22 19.64
N THR A 2 9.18 36.38 19.70
CA THR A 2 10.06 36.12 20.85
C THR A 2 11.14 37.19 21.10
N GLY A 3 11.23 38.23 20.27
CA GLY A 3 12.14 39.37 20.50
C GLY A 3 13.62 39.08 20.22
N ASP A 4 13.95 37.94 19.61
CA ASP A 4 15.32 37.51 19.29
C ASP A 4 15.80 37.91 17.87
N GLY A 5 14.96 38.60 17.11
CA GLY A 5 15.27 39.02 15.74
C GLY A 5 15.33 37.89 14.72
N SER A 6 14.97 36.66 15.09
CA SER A 6 14.79 35.55 14.16
C SER A 6 13.34 35.51 13.66
N PRO A 7 13.09 35.08 12.40
CA PRO A 7 11.73 34.83 11.95
C PRO A 7 11.14 33.67 12.77
N ASP A 8 10.10 33.98 13.53
CA ASP A 8 9.31 33.05 14.33
C ASP A 8 8.09 32.61 13.50
N ILE A 9 7.90 31.30 13.29
CA ILE A 9 6.70 30.78 12.63
C ILE A 9 5.59 30.74 13.68
N VAL A 10 4.73 31.75 13.66
CA VAL A 10 3.54 31.79 14.50
C VAL A 10 2.39 31.16 13.71
N LEU A 11 2.01 29.93 14.07
CA LEU A 11 0.75 29.33 13.60
C LEU A 11 -0.38 29.94 14.43
N ASP A 12 -1.08 30.94 13.90
CA ASP A 12 -2.30 31.49 14.51
C ASP A 12 -3.50 30.56 14.26
N ASP A 13 -4.52 30.63 15.11
CA ASP A 13 -5.74 29.80 15.00
C ASP A 13 -6.58 30.11 13.73
N THR A 14 -6.23 31.20 13.04
CA THR A 14 -6.77 31.60 11.74
C THR A 14 -6.06 30.94 10.54
N ALA A 15 -4.98 30.18 10.75
CA ALA A 15 -4.27 29.49 9.69
C ALA A 15 -5.13 28.38 9.07
N SER A 16 -5.53 28.55 7.82
CA SER A 16 -6.20 27.51 7.03
C SER A 16 -5.19 26.74 6.20
N PHE A 17 -5.24 25.40 6.28
CA PHE A 17 -4.60 24.54 5.29
C PHE A 17 -5.48 24.56 4.03
N GLU A 18 -5.08 25.34 3.03
CA GLU A 18 -5.75 25.37 1.74
C GLU A 18 -4.83 24.72 0.70
N GLY A 19 -5.31 23.65 0.06
CA GLY A 19 -4.60 22.95 -1.02
C GLY A 19 -4.41 21.45 -0.80
N GLY A 20 -5.20 20.68 -1.57
CA GLY A 20 -4.83 19.38 -2.15
C GLY A 20 -4.75 18.16 -1.23
N SER A 21 -5.63 17.19 -1.46
CA SER A 21 -5.61 15.82 -0.89
C SER A 21 -4.33 14.99 -1.15
N ASN A 22 -3.25 15.64 -1.58
CA ASN A 22 -2.00 15.11 -2.11
C ASN A 22 -0.74 15.82 -1.55
N GLY A 23 -0.85 16.52 -0.40
CA GLY A 23 0.31 17.07 0.33
C GLY A 23 0.92 18.35 -0.28
N LEU A 24 0.22 18.98 -1.23
CA LEU A 24 0.60 20.26 -1.82
C LEU A 24 -0.33 21.34 -1.27
N GLY A 25 -0.11 21.71 0.00
CA GLY A 25 -0.84 22.80 0.66
C GLY A 25 0.03 24.05 0.81
N TRP A 26 -0.61 25.20 0.94
CA TRP A 26 0.03 26.42 1.39
C TRP A 26 -0.57 26.81 2.74
N ALA A 27 0.29 27.20 3.68
CA ALA A 27 -0.16 27.92 4.86
C ALA A 27 -0.05 29.42 4.55
N ASN A 28 -1.15 30.15 4.77
CA ASN A 28 -1.19 31.61 4.67
C ASN A 28 -1.64 32.18 6.03
N ASP A 29 -0.82 33.07 6.58
CA ASP A 29 -1.05 33.76 7.86
C ASP A 29 -1.40 35.24 7.65
N GLY A 30 -1.76 35.64 6.43
CA GLY A 30 -1.99 37.03 6.04
C GLY A 30 -0.72 37.86 5.79
N ASN A 31 0.48 37.35 6.09
CA ASN A 31 1.76 38.06 5.91
C ASN A 31 2.73 37.36 4.93
N GLY A 32 2.45 36.13 4.53
CA GLY A 32 3.23 35.42 3.52
C GLY A 32 2.59 34.12 3.05
N PHE A 33 3.21 33.51 2.05
CA PHE A 33 2.90 32.14 1.63
C PHE A 33 4.11 31.26 1.96
N PHE A 34 3.90 30.22 2.75
CA PHE A 34 4.88 29.15 2.89
C PHE A 34 4.56 28.06 1.87
N THR A 35 5.56 27.68 1.07
CA THR A 35 5.47 26.55 0.15
C THR A 35 6.27 25.39 0.74
N PHE A 36 5.65 24.24 0.90
CA PHE A 36 6.40 23.01 1.12
C PHE A 36 7.10 22.67 -0.21
N THR A 37 8.37 23.06 -0.32
CA THR A 37 9.20 22.77 -1.49
C THR A 37 9.98 21.48 -1.22
N GLY A 38 9.41 20.36 -1.66
CA GLY A 38 9.99 19.02 -1.56
C GLY A 38 9.11 18.02 -2.28
N GLY A 39 9.69 17.13 -3.09
CA GLY A 39 8.96 15.99 -3.62
C GLY A 39 8.64 15.06 -2.45
N TRP A 40 7.36 14.80 -2.19
CA TRP A 40 7.00 13.80 -1.20
C TRP A 40 7.18 12.41 -1.79
N LEU A 41 7.82 11.52 -1.03
CA LEU A 41 7.83 10.11 -1.33
C LEU A 41 6.38 9.60 -1.38
N LYS A 42 5.98 8.99 -2.48
CA LYS A 42 4.61 8.54 -2.71
C LYS A 42 4.57 7.26 -3.50
N VAL A 43 3.59 6.43 -3.16
CA VAL A 43 3.26 5.25 -3.95
C VAL A 43 2.71 5.71 -5.31
N ILE A 44 3.32 5.25 -6.40
CA ILE A 44 2.85 5.51 -7.76
C ILE A 44 1.90 4.41 -8.25
N TRP A 45 2.18 3.16 -7.91
CA TRP A 45 1.34 1.99 -8.23
C TRP A 45 1.82 0.77 -7.43
N THR A 46 1.04 -0.30 -7.46
CA THR A 46 1.28 -1.54 -6.72
C THR A 46 1.15 -2.78 -7.60
N THR A 47 1.79 -3.88 -7.22
CA THR A 47 1.53 -5.22 -7.80
C THR A 47 0.97 -6.14 -6.73
N PRO A 48 -0.26 -6.67 -6.89
CA PRO A 48 -1.27 -6.30 -7.90
C PRO A 48 -1.64 -4.81 -7.81
N LEU A 49 -2.14 -4.24 -8.91
CA LEU A 49 -2.69 -2.86 -8.90
C LEU A 49 -3.86 -2.77 -7.92
N VAL A 50 -4.12 -1.59 -7.37
CA VAL A 50 -5.30 -1.34 -6.54
C VAL A 50 -6.57 -1.81 -7.27
N GLY A 51 -7.37 -2.67 -6.61
CA GLY A 51 -8.54 -3.34 -7.20
C GLY A 51 -8.22 -4.65 -7.94
N GLY A 52 -6.96 -4.97 -8.17
CA GLY A 52 -6.47 -6.25 -8.70
C GLY A 52 -6.45 -7.35 -7.64
N THR A 53 -6.32 -8.60 -8.09
CA THR A 53 -6.36 -9.79 -7.21
C THR A 53 -4.98 -10.37 -6.96
N PHE A 54 -4.78 -10.88 -5.74
CA PHE A 54 -3.69 -11.80 -5.45
C PHE A 54 -3.96 -13.16 -6.10
N SER A 55 -2.89 -13.83 -6.55
CA SER A 55 -2.93 -15.13 -7.22
C SER A 55 -1.73 -15.97 -6.77
N PRO A 56 -1.88 -17.29 -6.53
CA PRO A 56 -3.10 -18.11 -6.64
C PRO A 56 -4.17 -17.79 -5.57
N PRO A 57 -5.39 -18.36 -5.62
CA PRO A 57 -6.39 -18.19 -4.56
C PRO A 57 -5.86 -18.57 -3.17
N ALA A 58 -6.30 -17.86 -2.13
CA ALA A 58 -5.89 -18.09 -0.74
C ALA A 58 -6.41 -19.42 -0.18
N PRO A 59 -5.70 -20.07 0.77
CA PRO A 59 -4.54 -19.56 1.51
C PRO A 59 -3.23 -19.55 0.72
N GLY A 60 -2.32 -18.64 1.08
CA GLY A 60 -0.97 -18.63 0.51
C GLY A 60 -0.09 -17.49 0.99
N THR A 61 1.16 -17.55 0.53
CA THR A 61 2.14 -16.46 0.66
C THR A 61 2.22 -15.70 -0.66
N TYR A 62 2.24 -14.38 -0.58
CA TYR A 62 2.16 -13.48 -1.73
C TYR A 62 3.23 -12.40 -1.66
N SER A 63 3.81 -12.06 -2.82
CA SER A 63 4.55 -10.81 -2.98
C SER A 63 3.56 -9.66 -3.21
N TYR A 64 3.83 -8.53 -2.56
CA TYR A 64 3.12 -7.28 -2.74
C TYR A 64 4.12 -6.16 -2.99
N ASP A 65 4.20 -5.72 -4.24
CA ASP A 65 5.11 -4.65 -4.63
C ASP A 65 4.46 -3.29 -4.44
N VAL A 66 5.16 -2.40 -3.77
CA VAL A 66 4.83 -0.99 -3.65
C VAL A 66 5.89 -0.21 -4.41
N ASN A 67 5.48 0.45 -5.50
CA ASN A 67 6.40 1.21 -6.34
C ASN A 67 6.30 2.69 -6.01
N TRP A 68 7.46 3.34 -5.91
CA TRP A 68 7.61 4.72 -5.45
C TRP A 68 7.99 5.67 -6.58
N ASN A 69 7.71 6.97 -6.41
CA ASN A 69 8.11 8.01 -7.36
C ASN A 69 9.62 8.31 -7.30
N GLU A 70 10.30 7.93 -6.22
CA GLU A 70 11.72 8.13 -5.97
C GLU A 70 12.27 7.05 -5.03
N PRO A 71 13.60 6.85 -4.97
CA PRO A 71 14.21 5.80 -4.16
C PRO A 71 13.94 5.96 -2.66
N VAL A 72 13.48 4.89 -2.01
CA VAL A 72 13.35 4.84 -0.54
C VAL A 72 14.71 4.66 0.13
N ASP A 73 14.82 5.05 1.40
CA ASP A 73 15.91 4.60 2.28
C ASP A 73 15.61 3.18 2.77
N PRO A 74 16.40 2.16 2.40
CA PRO A 74 16.18 0.79 2.85
C PRO A 74 16.22 0.63 4.38
N ALA A 75 16.94 1.49 5.09
CA ALA A 75 17.02 1.44 6.56
C ALA A 75 15.71 1.90 7.23
N SER A 76 14.90 2.70 6.54
CA SER A 76 13.60 3.17 7.04
C SER A 76 12.50 2.11 6.92
N VAL A 77 12.67 1.12 6.04
CA VAL A 77 11.62 0.16 5.68
C VAL A 77 11.60 -1.04 6.62
N GLN A 78 10.43 -1.34 7.18
CA GLN A 78 10.15 -2.45 8.08
C GLN A 78 8.84 -3.16 7.66
N PRO A 79 8.66 -4.46 7.96
CA PRO A 79 7.41 -5.15 7.69
C PRO A 79 6.18 -4.49 8.32
N THR A 80 6.36 -3.81 9.46
CA THR A 80 5.29 -3.12 10.20
C THR A 80 4.79 -1.84 9.52
N ASP A 81 5.49 -1.34 8.51
CA ASP A 81 5.07 -0.13 7.79
C ASP A 81 3.85 -0.38 6.91
N LEU A 82 3.62 -1.65 6.54
CA LEU A 82 2.41 -2.10 5.88
C LEU A 82 1.46 -2.73 6.89
N THR A 83 0.27 -2.15 6.99
CA THR A 83 -0.83 -2.68 7.81
C THR A 83 -1.88 -3.34 6.93
N LEU A 84 -2.40 -4.49 7.36
CA LEU A 84 -3.43 -5.24 6.66
C LEU A 84 -4.73 -5.26 7.45
N SER A 85 -5.86 -5.14 6.76
CA SER A 85 -7.20 -5.30 7.36
C SER A 85 -8.19 -5.92 6.36
N GLY A 86 -9.40 -6.24 6.84
CA GLY A 86 -10.47 -6.84 6.02
C GLY A 86 -10.44 -8.36 5.91
N ILE A 87 -9.25 -8.99 6.02
CA ILE A 87 -9.10 -10.45 6.11
C ILE A 87 -8.51 -10.81 7.48
N PRO A 88 -9.28 -11.44 8.39
CA PRO A 88 -8.78 -11.87 9.70
C PRO A 88 -7.59 -12.83 9.57
N GLY A 89 -6.51 -12.53 10.29
CA GLY A 89 -5.30 -13.35 10.30
C GLY A 89 -4.34 -13.10 9.14
N ALA A 90 -4.65 -12.19 8.21
CA ALA A 90 -3.66 -11.76 7.22
C ALA A 90 -2.52 -11.00 7.90
N THR A 91 -1.27 -11.31 7.55
CA THR A 91 -0.08 -10.71 8.16
C THR A 91 0.99 -10.35 7.14
N VAL A 92 1.86 -9.39 7.49
CA VAL A 92 3.09 -9.08 6.74
C VAL A 92 4.23 -9.83 7.42
N THR A 93 4.90 -10.71 6.70
CA THR A 93 5.91 -11.63 7.24
C THR A 93 7.33 -11.26 6.86
N GLY A 94 7.51 -10.37 5.88
CA GLY A 94 8.82 -9.93 5.42
C GLY A 94 8.74 -8.68 4.55
N VAL A 95 9.89 -8.09 4.29
CA VAL A 95 10.05 -6.96 3.39
C VAL A 95 11.43 -6.99 2.74
N ALA A 96 11.49 -6.58 1.48
CA ALA A 96 12.73 -6.33 0.74
C ALA A 96 12.59 -5.01 -0.03
N VAL A 97 13.71 -4.32 -0.21
CA VAL A 97 13.81 -3.13 -1.06
C VAL A 97 14.62 -3.52 -2.30
N ILE A 98 14.03 -3.37 -3.48
CA ILE A 98 14.54 -3.86 -4.76
C ILE A 98 14.41 -2.78 -5.85
N HIS A 99 14.93 -3.06 -7.04
CA HIS A 99 14.91 -2.16 -8.22
C HIS A 99 15.44 -0.75 -7.92
N ASP A 100 16.70 -0.67 -7.47
CA ASP A 100 17.35 0.60 -7.12
C ASP A 100 16.57 1.41 -6.07
N ASN A 101 15.97 0.69 -5.12
CA ASN A 101 15.11 1.19 -4.05
C ASN A 101 13.81 1.87 -4.51
N LEU A 102 13.38 1.65 -5.76
CA LEU A 102 12.11 2.16 -6.26
C LEU A 102 10.93 1.24 -5.94
N THR A 103 11.19 0.02 -5.46
CA THR A 103 10.15 -0.93 -5.09
C THR A 103 10.40 -1.48 -3.69
N THR A 104 9.39 -1.40 -2.84
CA THR A 104 9.31 -2.17 -1.60
C THR A 104 8.44 -3.41 -1.85
N GLU A 105 9.05 -4.59 -1.83
CA GLU A 105 8.34 -5.87 -1.92
C GLU A 105 8.03 -6.38 -0.51
N PHE A 106 6.76 -6.39 -0.14
CA PHE A 106 6.29 -7.01 1.10
C PHE A 106 5.90 -8.46 0.86
N THR A 107 6.23 -9.33 1.82
CA THR A 107 5.73 -10.71 1.84
C THR A 107 4.49 -10.78 2.72
N LEU A 108 3.36 -11.19 2.16
CA LEU A 108 2.09 -11.32 2.85
C LEU A 108 1.75 -12.79 3.07
N ASP A 109 1.25 -13.14 4.24
CA ASP A 109 0.55 -14.41 4.49
C ASP A 109 -0.95 -14.13 4.60
N ILE A 110 -1.74 -14.72 3.71
CA ILE A 110 -3.18 -14.49 3.63
C ILE A 110 -3.90 -15.84 3.78
N PRO A 111 -4.63 -16.08 4.89
CA PRO A 111 -5.19 -17.40 5.21
C PRO A 111 -6.50 -17.72 4.49
N THR A 112 -7.24 -16.72 4.01
CA THR A 112 -8.56 -16.90 3.39
C THR A 112 -8.79 -15.85 2.30
N GLY A 113 -9.75 -16.13 1.39
CA GLY A 113 -10.21 -15.15 0.42
C GLY A 113 -11.11 -14.09 1.05
N GLY A 114 -11.23 -12.92 0.42
CA GLY A 114 -12.00 -11.79 0.93
C GLY A 114 -11.58 -10.46 0.30
N SER A 115 -11.87 -9.36 0.99
CA SER A 115 -11.40 -8.02 0.63
C SER A 115 -10.26 -7.64 1.56
N LEU A 116 -9.04 -7.56 1.04
CA LEU A 116 -7.86 -7.12 1.79
C LEU A 116 -7.65 -5.62 1.58
N THR A 117 -7.50 -4.86 2.67
CA THR A 117 -7.02 -3.48 2.60
C THR A 117 -5.58 -3.45 3.09
N ALA A 118 -4.67 -2.92 2.27
CA ALA A 118 -3.27 -2.68 2.62
C ALA A 118 -3.04 -1.18 2.78
N SER A 119 -2.39 -0.75 3.86
CA SER A 119 -2.21 0.67 4.18
C SER A 119 -0.83 0.97 4.75
N ILE A 120 -0.25 2.08 4.30
CA ILE A 120 1.02 2.63 4.79
C ILE A 120 0.69 4.00 5.39
N ALA A 121 1.06 4.20 6.66
CA ALA A 121 0.85 5.48 7.34
C ALA A 121 1.76 6.56 6.74
N ALA A 122 1.33 7.83 6.82
CA ALA A 122 2.21 8.94 6.46
C ALA A 122 3.42 8.98 7.40
N GLY A 123 4.61 9.17 6.84
CA GLY A 123 5.88 9.21 7.58
C GLY A 123 6.35 7.87 8.15
N GLY A 124 5.78 6.74 7.73
CA GLY A 124 6.28 5.41 8.09
C GLY A 124 7.57 5.04 7.36
N ILE A 125 7.73 5.51 6.12
CA ILE A 125 8.90 5.24 5.26
C ILE A 125 9.46 6.58 4.80
N THR A 126 10.79 6.68 4.67
CA THR A 126 11.46 7.88 4.15
C THR A 126 12.21 7.61 2.86
N ASP A 127 12.44 8.66 2.07
CA ASP A 127 13.42 8.62 0.99
C ASP A 127 14.86 8.63 1.54
N GLN A 128 15.84 8.53 0.63
CA GLN A 128 17.28 8.59 0.96
C GLN A 128 17.76 9.90 1.60
N TYR A 129 16.93 10.96 1.57
CA TYR A 129 17.22 12.26 2.16
C TYR A 129 16.43 12.51 3.45
N GLY A 130 15.65 11.53 3.91
CA GLY A 130 14.83 11.61 5.11
C GLY A 130 13.46 12.25 4.92
N GLN A 131 13.02 12.49 3.67
CA GLN A 131 11.69 13.02 3.39
C GLN A 131 10.64 11.91 3.61
N PRO A 132 9.62 12.14 4.45
CA PRO A 132 8.60 11.14 4.75
C PRO A 132 7.66 10.87 3.58
N ASN A 133 7.13 9.65 3.54
CA ASN A 133 6.08 9.27 2.61
C ASN A 133 4.73 9.91 2.95
N VAL A 134 3.90 10.13 1.92
CA VAL A 134 2.46 10.36 2.11
C VAL A 134 1.74 9.05 2.42
N ALA A 135 0.61 9.14 3.11
CA ALA A 135 -0.22 7.98 3.41
C ALA A 135 -0.72 7.30 2.12
N PHE A 136 -0.80 5.97 2.16
CA PHE A 136 -1.33 5.15 1.08
C PHE A 136 -2.35 4.15 1.62
N SER A 137 -3.42 3.90 0.85
CA SER A 137 -4.39 2.83 1.13
C SER A 137 -4.91 2.24 -0.18
N GLY A 138 -4.93 0.92 -0.28
CA GLY A 138 -5.43 0.18 -1.44
C GLY A 138 -6.29 -1.01 -1.01
N SER A 139 -7.34 -1.31 -1.79
CA SER A 139 -8.21 -2.47 -1.59
C SER A 139 -7.99 -3.50 -2.69
N TYR A 140 -7.90 -4.78 -2.30
CA TYR A 140 -7.54 -5.90 -3.15
C TYR A 140 -8.47 -7.08 -2.89
N PRO A 141 -9.28 -7.52 -3.87
CA PRO A 141 -9.97 -8.81 -3.75
C PRO A 141 -8.94 -9.95 -3.69
N VAL A 142 -9.21 -10.95 -2.86
CA VAL A 142 -8.45 -12.20 -2.78
C VAL A 142 -9.42 -13.34 -3.04
N SER A 143 -9.15 -14.11 -4.09
CA SER A 143 -9.98 -15.26 -4.43
C SER A 143 -9.88 -16.32 -3.33
N PRO A 144 -11.00 -16.88 -2.82
CA PRO A 144 -10.95 -18.04 -1.93
C PRO A 144 -10.60 -19.29 -2.72
N TRP A 145 -9.99 -20.27 -2.04
CA TRP A 145 -9.84 -21.61 -2.61
C TRP A 145 -11.19 -22.21 -2.99
N ALA A 146 -11.29 -22.70 -4.23
CA ALA A 146 -12.42 -23.48 -4.70
C ALA A 146 -11.92 -24.86 -5.17
N PRO A 147 -12.47 -25.98 -4.66
CA PRO A 147 -12.11 -27.30 -5.15
C PRO A 147 -12.53 -27.45 -6.63
N THR A 148 -11.67 -28.06 -7.44
CA THR A 148 -12.04 -28.43 -8.81
C THR A 148 -13.22 -29.41 -8.79
N PRO A 149 -14.29 -29.17 -9.57
CA PRO A 149 -15.37 -30.14 -9.70
C PRO A 149 -14.80 -31.45 -10.24
N SER A 150 -15.17 -32.57 -9.61
CA SER A 150 -14.90 -33.88 -10.21
C SER A 150 -15.58 -33.95 -11.58
N PRO A 151 -14.92 -34.48 -12.63
CA PRO A 151 -15.59 -34.70 -13.89
C PRO A 151 -16.82 -35.59 -13.67
N PRO A 152 -17.96 -35.30 -14.31
CA PRO A 152 -19.14 -36.15 -14.17
C PRO A 152 -18.78 -37.60 -14.56
N PRO A 153 -19.29 -38.62 -13.84
CA PRO A 153 -19.07 -40.01 -14.22
C PRO A 153 -19.43 -40.20 -15.70
N ARG A 154 -18.51 -40.75 -16.49
CA ARG A 154 -18.81 -41.10 -17.88
C ARG A 154 -20.01 -42.06 -17.87
N PRO A 155 -21.07 -41.81 -18.67
CA PRO A 155 -22.12 -42.80 -18.85
C PRO A 155 -21.47 -44.12 -19.26
N HIS A 156 -21.69 -45.17 -18.47
CA HIS A 156 -21.27 -46.50 -18.86
C HIS A 156 -22.03 -46.85 -20.13
N PRO A 157 -21.37 -47.22 -21.24
CA PRO A 157 -22.10 -47.73 -22.40
C PRO A 157 -22.90 -48.94 -21.95
N THR A 158 -24.22 -48.88 -22.09
CA THR A 158 -25.05 -50.08 -21.93
C THR A 158 -24.60 -51.08 -23.01
N PRO A 159 -24.25 -52.33 -22.65
CA PRO A 159 -23.92 -53.34 -23.66
C PRO A 159 -25.08 -53.47 -24.66
N PRO A 160 -24.81 -53.60 -25.96
CA PRO A 160 -25.87 -53.85 -26.93
C PRO A 160 -26.64 -55.13 -26.57
N PRO A 161 -27.97 -55.19 -26.84
CA PRO A 161 -28.75 -56.41 -26.61
C PRO A 161 -28.13 -57.60 -27.35
N ARG A 162 -28.04 -58.75 -26.67
CA ARG A 162 -27.58 -60.00 -27.29
C ARG A 162 -28.64 -60.49 -28.30
N PRO A 163 -28.26 -60.85 -29.54
CA PRO A 163 -29.17 -61.43 -30.53
C PRO A 163 -29.63 -62.84 -30.15
#